data_AF-A0AA51FTN9-F1
#
_entry.id   AF-A0AA51FTN9-F1
#
_cell.length_a   1.000
_cell.length_b   1.000
_cell.length_c   1.000
_cell.angle_alpha   90.00
_cell.angle_beta   90.00
_cell.angle_gamma   90.00
#
_symmetry.space_group_name_H-M   'P 1'
#
loop_
_entity.id
_entity.type
_entity.pdbx_description
1 polymer ?
#
loop_
_entity_poly.entity_id
_entity_poly.type
_entity_poly.pdbx_seq_one_letter_code
_entity_poly.pdbx_strand_id
1 'polypeptide(L)'
;QQTAEMDHSDNDCLLITVLSHGEMGMLYAKDTHYKPDNLWYHFTADRCPTLAGKPKIFFIQACQGDKLDGGITLSNRTETDGSSSVSYRIPTHADFLMAYSTVPGYYSWRNTTRGSWFMQALCEELRYSGTERDILTLLTFVAQRVALDFESNTPDTLTMHQQKQVPCIQSMLIRLLVFG
;
A
#
# COMPACT_ATOMS: atom_id res chain seq x y z
N GLN A 1 -13.98 -4.66 13.80
CA GLN A 1 -13.93 -4.20 15.20
C GLN A 1 -13.25 -5.22 16.10
N GLN A 2 -13.63 -6.50 16.07
CA GLN A 2 -13.02 -7.55 16.92
C GLN A 2 -11.49 -7.62 16.90
N THR A 3 -10.82 -7.49 15.75
CA THR A 3 -9.34 -7.57 15.68
C THR A 3 -8.63 -6.46 16.47
N ALA A 4 -9.18 -5.25 16.52
CA ALA A 4 -8.56 -4.14 17.25
C ALA A 4 -8.65 -4.31 18.77
N GLU A 5 -9.58 -5.14 19.25
CA GLU A 5 -9.82 -5.42 20.66
C GLU A 5 -9.06 -6.65 21.17
N MET A 6 -8.34 -7.36 20.29
CA MET A 6 -7.50 -8.49 20.67
C MET A 6 -6.24 -8.03 21.42
N ASP A 7 -5.67 -8.92 22.23
CA ASP A 7 -4.36 -8.69 22.82
C ASP A 7 -3.25 -9.01 21.81
N HIS A 8 -2.57 -7.97 21.34
CA HIS A 8 -1.47 -8.07 20.39
C HIS A 8 -0.10 -8.06 21.05
N SER A 9 -0.01 -8.20 22.38
CA SER A 9 1.25 -8.09 23.13
C SER A 9 2.34 -9.03 22.62
N ASP A 10 1.95 -10.23 22.17
CA ASP A 10 2.85 -11.26 21.65
C ASP A 10 3.02 -11.23 20.11
N ASN A 11 2.41 -10.26 19.41
CA ASN A 11 2.57 -10.09 17.96
C ASN A 11 3.65 -9.06 17.62
N ASP A 12 4.34 -9.24 16.50
CA ASP A 12 5.35 -8.27 16.03
C ASP A 12 4.73 -7.07 15.30
N CYS A 13 3.66 -7.31 14.52
CA CYS A 13 2.98 -6.29 13.73
C CYS A 13 1.53 -6.67 13.43
N LEU A 14 0.80 -5.76 12.81
CA LEU A 14 -0.51 -5.98 12.20
C LEU A 14 -0.41 -5.78 10.69
N LEU A 15 -1.02 -6.68 9.90
CA LEU A 15 -1.15 -6.55 8.46
C LEU A 15 -2.62 -6.72 8.05
N ILE A 16 -3.16 -5.73 7.34
CA ILE A 16 -4.51 -5.74 6.80
C ILE A 16 -4.43 -5.54 5.28
N THR A 17 -5.00 -6.48 4.52
CA THR A 17 -5.10 -6.38 3.06
C THR A 17 -6.55 -6.25 2.64
N VAL A 18 -6.87 -5.19 1.89
CA VAL A 18 -8.19 -4.95 1.31
C VAL A 18 -8.11 -5.03 -0.21
N LEU A 19 -8.90 -5.93 -0.79
CA LEU A 19 -9.04 -6.10 -2.24
C LEU A 19 -10.50 -5.83 -2.59
N SER A 20 -10.81 -4.67 -3.18
CA SER A 20 -12.19 -4.32 -3.50
C SER A 20 -12.31 -3.36 -4.69
N HIS A 21 -13.55 -3.07 -5.07
CA HIS A 21 -13.85 -1.86 -5.84
C HIS A 21 -13.66 -0.62 -4.95
N GLY A 22 -13.40 0.50 -5.61
CA GLY A 22 -13.19 1.78 -4.94
C GLY A 22 -13.42 2.92 -5.91
N GLU A 23 -13.54 4.10 -5.35
CA GLU A 23 -13.52 5.37 -6.05
C GLU A 23 -12.77 6.39 -5.18
N MET A 24 -12.72 7.64 -5.60
CA MET A 24 -11.93 8.67 -4.92
C MET A 24 -12.34 8.82 -3.44
N GLY A 25 -11.48 8.35 -2.54
CA GLY A 25 -11.67 8.44 -1.10
C GLY A 25 -12.67 7.43 -0.51
N MET A 26 -13.12 6.42 -1.26
CA MET A 26 -14.09 5.42 -0.81
C MET A 26 -13.70 4.00 -1.23
N LEU A 27 -13.97 3.03 -0.36
CA LEU A 27 -13.87 1.59 -0.62
C LEU A 27 -15.25 0.97 -0.58
N TYR A 28 -15.48 -0.03 -1.42
CA TYR A 28 -16.76 -0.73 -1.46
C TYR A 28 -16.70 -2.00 -0.59
N ALA A 29 -17.73 -2.21 0.22
CA ALA A 29 -18.10 -3.52 0.74
C ALA A 29 -19.24 -4.09 -0.10
N LYS A 30 -19.72 -5.29 0.25
CA LYS A 30 -20.81 -5.96 -0.49
C LYS A 30 -22.12 -5.15 -0.43
N ASP A 31 -22.35 -4.45 0.67
CA ASP A 31 -23.59 -3.77 1.03
C ASP A 31 -23.51 -2.24 0.86
N THR A 32 -22.39 -1.62 1.25
CA THR A 32 -22.20 -0.17 1.18
C THR A 32 -20.74 0.21 0.92
N HIS A 33 -20.49 1.47 0.60
CA HIS A 33 -19.14 2.05 0.60
C HIS A 33 -18.78 2.65 1.97
N TYR A 34 -17.49 2.78 2.24
CA TYR A 34 -16.94 3.36 3.46
C TYR A 34 -15.60 4.06 3.19
N LYS A 35 -15.21 4.99 4.07
CA LYS A 35 -13.93 5.70 3.97
C LYS A 35 -12.76 4.78 4.38
N PRO A 36 -11.63 4.79 3.66
CA PRO A 36 -10.42 4.05 4.03
C PRO A 36 -10.00 4.26 5.48
N ASP A 37 -10.16 5.47 6.03
CA ASP A 37 -9.81 5.82 7.40
C ASP A 37 -10.42 4.88 8.45
N ASN A 38 -11.61 4.33 8.17
CA ASN A 38 -12.27 3.38 9.06
C ASN A 38 -11.47 2.08 9.25
N LEU A 39 -10.54 1.76 8.34
CA LEU A 39 -9.66 0.60 8.44
C LEU A 39 -8.62 0.75 9.55
N TRP A 40 -8.01 1.93 9.68
CA TRP A 40 -6.94 2.17 10.66
C TRP A 40 -7.39 2.93 11.91
N TYR A 41 -8.55 3.57 11.88
CA TYR A 41 -9.10 4.38 12.98
C TYR A 41 -9.12 3.66 14.34
N HIS A 42 -9.32 2.34 14.35
CA HIS A 42 -9.38 1.55 15.58
C HIS A 42 -8.01 1.07 16.09
N PHE A 43 -6.94 1.29 15.32
CA PHE A 43 -5.61 0.77 15.63
C PHE A 43 -4.60 1.84 16.09
N THR A 44 -5.06 3.08 16.32
CA THR A 44 -4.19 4.12 16.90
C THR A 44 -3.76 3.74 18.32
N ALA A 45 -2.61 4.26 18.78
CA ALA A 45 -2.01 3.85 20.05
C ALA A 45 -2.93 4.06 21.28
N ASP A 46 -3.82 5.06 21.23
CA ASP A 46 -4.82 5.34 22.26
C ASP A 46 -5.99 4.34 22.29
N ARG A 47 -6.21 3.62 21.18
CA ARG A 47 -7.35 2.70 20.98
C ARG A 47 -6.95 1.24 20.97
N CYS A 48 -5.73 0.94 20.54
CA CYS A 48 -5.14 -0.39 20.58
C CYS A 48 -3.74 -0.32 21.22
N PRO A 49 -3.66 -0.18 22.56
CA PRO A 49 -2.39 0.02 23.26
C PRO A 49 -1.41 -1.16 23.09
N THR A 50 -1.91 -2.38 22.92
CA THR A 50 -1.11 -3.60 22.71
C THR A 50 -0.39 -3.62 21.35
N LEU A 51 -0.79 -2.76 20.42
CA LEU A 51 -0.09 -2.49 19.16
C LEU A 51 0.76 -1.20 19.19
N ALA A 52 0.79 -0.43 20.28
CA ALA A 52 1.58 0.80 20.33
C ALA A 52 3.07 0.51 20.11
N GLY A 53 3.73 1.27 19.22
CA GLY A 53 5.13 1.04 18.85
C GLY A 53 5.37 -0.11 17.87
N LYS A 54 4.31 -0.84 17.46
CA LYS A 54 4.38 -1.96 16.51
C LYS A 54 3.88 -1.54 15.12
N PRO A 55 4.50 -1.99 14.01
CA PRO A 55 4.04 -1.64 12.67
C PRO A 55 2.59 -2.08 12.40
N LYS A 56 1.82 -1.21 11.74
CA LYS A 56 0.44 -1.45 11.28
C LYS A 56 0.40 -1.20 9.77
N ILE A 57 0.38 -2.28 9.01
CA ILE A 57 0.58 -2.29 7.56
C ILE A 57 -0.76 -2.51 6.88
N PHE A 58 -1.08 -1.67 5.91
CA PHE A 58 -2.31 -1.70 5.15
C PHE A 58 -1.98 -1.79 3.65
N PHE A 59 -2.36 -2.89 3.01
CA PHE A 59 -2.29 -3.04 1.56
C PHE A 59 -3.69 -2.86 0.97
N ILE A 60 -3.87 -1.86 0.11
CA ILE A 60 -5.20 -1.48 -0.40
C ILE A 60 -5.18 -1.55 -1.93
N GLN A 61 -5.77 -2.60 -2.47
CA GLN A 61 -6.06 -2.74 -3.89
C GLN A 61 -7.49 -2.27 -4.16
N ALA A 62 -7.62 -1.04 -4.65
CA ALA A 62 -8.89 -0.46 -5.09
C ALA A 62 -8.61 0.69 -6.07
N CYS A 63 -9.55 0.97 -6.98
CA CYS A 63 -9.48 2.21 -7.75
C CYS A 63 -9.62 3.40 -6.79
N GLN A 64 -8.92 4.50 -7.08
CA GLN A 64 -9.03 5.75 -6.33
C GLN A 64 -9.65 6.87 -7.18
N GLY A 65 -10.23 6.51 -8.32
CA GLY A 65 -10.83 7.39 -9.32
C GLY A 65 -10.72 6.78 -10.72
N ASP A 66 -11.12 7.56 -11.71
CA ASP A 66 -11.29 7.08 -13.10
C ASP A 66 -10.23 7.64 -14.06
N LYS A 67 -9.24 8.41 -13.55
CA LYS A 67 -8.16 8.91 -14.40
C LYS A 67 -7.27 7.76 -14.83
N LEU A 68 -6.83 7.82 -16.09
CA LEU A 68 -5.90 6.88 -16.68
C LEU A 68 -4.54 7.56 -16.84
N ASP A 69 -3.47 6.82 -16.60
CA ASP A 69 -2.10 7.30 -16.73
C ASP A 69 -1.53 6.84 -18.08
N GLY A 70 -1.41 7.77 -19.04
CA GLY A 70 -0.84 7.50 -20.35
C GLY A 70 0.67 7.29 -20.35
N GLY A 71 1.34 7.46 -19.19
CA GLY A 71 2.79 7.42 -19.08
C GLY A 71 3.48 8.59 -19.78
N ILE A 72 4.74 8.82 -19.43
CA ILE A 72 5.64 9.75 -20.13
C ILE A 72 7.04 9.12 -20.24
N THR A 73 7.77 9.39 -21.32
CA THR A 73 9.16 8.94 -21.49
C THR A 73 10.09 9.87 -20.70
N LEU A 74 10.85 9.34 -19.73
CA LEU A 74 11.74 10.13 -18.86
C LEU A 74 13.22 9.71 -18.96
N SER A 75 14.11 10.68 -18.73
CA SER A 75 15.56 10.54 -18.53
C SER A 75 15.98 11.00 -17.11
N ASN A 76 16.81 10.19 -16.43
CA ASN A 76 17.13 10.08 -14.97
C ASN A 76 17.53 11.30 -14.10
N ARG A 77 17.38 11.18 -12.75
CA ARG A 77 18.41 11.21 -11.62
C ARG A 77 17.83 11.61 -10.21
N THR A 78 17.86 10.79 -9.13
CA THR A 78 18.80 10.52 -7.96
C THR A 78 18.39 11.05 -6.55
N GLU A 79 18.92 10.40 -5.48
CA GLU A 79 18.46 10.15 -4.08
C GLU A 79 18.90 11.11 -2.92
N THR A 80 18.52 10.84 -1.64
CA THR A 80 19.31 11.10 -0.38
C THR A 80 18.69 10.54 0.95
N ASP A 81 19.55 10.25 1.96
CA ASP A 81 19.31 9.58 3.29
C ASP A 81 19.54 10.47 4.55
N GLY A 82 19.12 10.02 5.77
CA GLY A 82 19.72 10.43 7.07
C GLY A 82 18.94 10.14 8.39
N SER A 83 19.61 9.79 9.51
CA SER A 83 19.05 9.31 10.81
C SER A 83 19.64 9.97 12.10
N SER A 84 18.93 9.87 13.26
CA SER A 84 19.43 9.69 14.67
C SER A 84 18.31 9.82 15.75
N SER A 85 18.45 9.18 16.93
CA SER A 85 17.39 9.00 17.96
C SER A 85 17.57 9.80 19.26
N VAL A 86 16.44 10.30 19.78
CA VAL A 86 16.20 10.93 21.10
C VAL A 86 15.02 10.16 21.75
N SER A 87 14.80 10.18 23.06
CA SER A 87 13.53 9.65 23.61
C SER A 87 12.38 10.60 23.26
N TYR A 88 11.41 10.16 22.44
CA TYR A 88 10.31 11.00 21.96
C TYR A 88 8.93 10.45 22.32
N ARG A 89 7.99 11.39 22.48
CA ARG A 89 6.56 11.10 22.54
C ARG A 89 6.11 10.75 21.12
N ILE A 90 5.59 9.54 20.93
CA ILE A 90 5.18 9.05 19.62
C ILE A 90 3.78 9.62 19.28
N PRO A 91 3.55 10.18 18.08
CA PRO A 91 2.21 10.56 17.63
C PRO A 91 1.25 9.36 17.62
N THR A 92 -0.05 9.60 17.85
CA THR A 92 -1.07 8.52 17.86
C THR A 92 -1.19 7.75 16.53
N HIS A 93 -0.69 8.34 15.44
CA HIS A 93 -0.68 7.80 14.08
C HIS A 93 0.72 7.37 13.61
N ALA A 94 1.68 7.19 14.51
CA ALA A 94 2.96 6.60 14.14
C ALA A 94 2.84 5.09 13.90
N ASP A 95 3.85 4.53 13.26
CA ASP A 95 3.97 3.10 12.95
C ASP A 95 2.93 2.59 11.94
N PHE A 96 2.25 3.49 11.22
CA PHE A 96 1.37 3.12 10.12
C PHE A 96 2.14 3.10 8.80
N LEU A 97 1.82 2.11 7.97
CA LEU A 97 2.23 2.04 6.57
C LEU A 97 1.00 1.73 5.73
N MET A 98 0.64 2.60 4.80
CA MET A 98 -0.43 2.37 3.84
C MET A 98 0.15 2.32 2.44
N ALA A 99 -0.08 1.22 1.73
CA ALA A 99 0.32 1.07 0.34
C ALA A 99 -0.92 0.79 -0.51
N TYR A 100 -1.29 1.79 -1.30
CA TYR A 100 -2.39 1.75 -2.26
C TYR A 100 -1.86 1.27 -3.61
N SER A 101 -2.66 0.46 -4.31
CA SER A 101 -2.28 -0.06 -5.63
C SER A 101 -2.17 1.01 -6.71
N THR A 102 -2.75 2.18 -6.50
CA THR A 102 -2.72 3.33 -7.43
C THR A 102 -2.72 4.65 -6.65
N VAL A 103 -2.26 5.72 -7.29
CA VAL A 103 -2.29 7.08 -6.72
C VAL A 103 -3.72 7.66 -6.66
N PRO A 104 -4.03 8.56 -5.72
CA PRO A 104 -5.35 9.17 -5.61
C PRO A 104 -5.85 9.78 -6.93
N GLY A 105 -7.09 9.45 -7.31
CA GLY A 105 -7.73 9.91 -8.55
C GLY A 105 -7.53 8.98 -9.76
N TYR A 106 -6.70 7.95 -9.67
CA TYR A 106 -6.37 7.08 -10.80
C TYR A 106 -6.99 5.69 -10.69
N TYR A 107 -7.12 5.05 -11.86
CA TYR A 107 -7.64 3.70 -12.01
C TYR A 107 -6.64 2.67 -11.50
N SER A 108 -7.14 1.52 -11.03
CA SER A 108 -6.32 0.37 -10.66
C SER A 108 -6.64 -0.83 -11.53
N TRP A 109 -5.65 -1.27 -12.29
CA TRP A 109 -5.77 -2.34 -13.27
C TRP A 109 -5.77 -3.72 -12.62
N ARG A 110 -6.70 -4.53 -13.07
CA ARG A 110 -6.84 -5.94 -12.70
C ARG A 110 -6.98 -6.77 -13.96
N ASN A 111 -6.15 -7.80 -14.08
CA ASN A 111 -6.39 -8.87 -15.02
C ASN A 111 -7.34 -9.89 -14.37
N THR A 112 -8.40 -10.27 -15.08
CA THR A 112 -9.44 -11.17 -14.55
C THR A 112 -8.94 -12.59 -14.30
N THR A 113 -7.84 -13.02 -14.93
CA THR A 113 -7.26 -14.37 -14.78
C THR A 113 -5.97 -14.37 -13.98
N ARG A 114 -5.13 -13.32 -14.10
CA ARG A 114 -3.80 -13.25 -13.45
C ARG A 114 -3.78 -12.45 -12.14
N GLY A 115 -4.86 -11.74 -11.79
CA GLY A 115 -4.91 -10.84 -10.63
C GLY A 115 -4.48 -9.41 -10.98
N SER A 116 -4.41 -8.53 -9.97
CA SER A 116 -3.95 -7.16 -10.18
C SER A 116 -2.42 -7.10 -10.33
N TRP A 117 -1.95 -6.07 -11.03
CA TRP A 117 -0.51 -5.84 -11.24
C TRP A 117 0.21 -5.62 -9.90
N PHE A 118 -0.38 -4.80 -9.04
CA PHE A 118 0.14 -4.51 -7.70
C PHE A 118 0.27 -5.77 -6.84
N MET A 119 -0.76 -6.60 -6.75
CA MET A 119 -0.70 -7.80 -5.90
C MET A 119 0.27 -8.85 -6.43
N GLN A 120 0.39 -9.00 -7.76
CA GLN A 120 1.39 -9.88 -8.36
C GLN A 120 2.80 -9.43 -7.97
N ALA A 121 3.14 -8.15 -8.21
CA ALA A 121 4.45 -7.60 -7.86
C ALA A 121 4.74 -7.67 -6.36
N LEU A 122 3.74 -7.34 -5.51
CA LEU A 122 3.85 -7.41 -4.06
C LEU A 122 4.16 -8.84 -3.57
N CYS A 123 3.43 -9.83 -4.06
CA CYS A 123 3.66 -11.22 -3.68
C CYS A 123 5.02 -11.75 -4.14
N GLU A 124 5.52 -11.31 -5.29
CA GLU A 124 6.85 -11.69 -5.78
C GLU A 124 7.95 -11.10 -4.90
N GLU A 125 7.94 -9.79 -4.65
CA GLU A 125 8.97 -9.13 -3.82
C GLU A 125 8.98 -9.67 -2.38
N LEU A 126 7.80 -9.86 -1.77
CA LEU A 126 7.71 -10.45 -0.43
C LEU A 126 8.22 -11.90 -0.40
N ARG A 127 7.95 -12.69 -1.44
CA ARG A 127 8.38 -14.11 -1.48
C ARG A 127 9.88 -14.26 -1.59
N TYR A 128 10.53 -13.44 -2.41
CA TYR A 128 11.94 -13.63 -2.76
C TYR A 128 12.91 -12.74 -1.98
N SER A 129 12.45 -11.62 -1.42
CA SER A 129 13.30 -10.68 -0.69
C SER A 129 12.70 -10.19 0.63
N GLY A 130 11.54 -10.73 1.03
CA GLY A 130 10.78 -10.30 2.21
C GLY A 130 11.55 -10.38 3.53
N THR A 131 12.52 -11.29 3.63
CA THR A 131 13.33 -11.51 4.83
C THR A 131 14.69 -10.82 4.81
N GLU A 132 15.06 -10.22 3.69
CA GLU A 132 16.40 -9.64 3.48
C GLU A 132 16.39 -8.11 3.38
N ARG A 133 15.25 -7.55 2.96
CA ARG A 133 15.10 -6.12 2.68
C ARG A 133 14.05 -5.51 3.60
N ASP A 134 14.20 -4.22 3.89
CA ASP A 134 13.15 -3.50 4.59
C ASP A 134 11.92 -3.29 3.69
N ILE A 135 10.76 -3.12 4.33
CA ILE A 135 9.48 -3.02 3.65
C ILE A 135 9.39 -1.86 2.65
N LEU A 136 10.08 -0.74 2.89
CA LEU A 136 10.03 0.40 1.97
C LEU A 136 10.90 0.15 0.73
N THR A 137 12.04 -0.51 0.90
CA THR A 137 12.82 -1.02 -0.24
C THR A 137 12.01 -2.02 -1.06
N LEU A 138 11.33 -2.98 -0.41
CA LEU A 138 10.45 -3.93 -1.11
C LEU A 138 9.36 -3.23 -1.88
N LEU A 139 8.64 -2.29 -1.25
CA LEU A 139 7.56 -1.55 -1.90
C LEU A 139 8.06 -0.65 -3.04
N THR A 140 9.32 -0.21 -3.00
CA THR A 140 9.96 0.51 -4.11
C THR A 140 10.15 -0.41 -5.32
N PHE A 141 10.59 -1.65 -5.12
CA PHE A 141 10.67 -2.64 -6.21
C PHE A 141 9.30 -3.07 -6.70
N VAL A 142 8.30 -3.17 -5.82
CA VAL A 142 6.90 -3.37 -6.24
C VAL A 142 6.46 -2.24 -7.17
N ALA A 143 6.70 -0.98 -6.79
CA ALA A 143 6.35 0.17 -7.63
C ALA A 143 7.09 0.15 -8.98
N GLN A 144 8.38 -0.21 -8.98
CA GLN A 144 9.18 -0.36 -10.19
C GLN A 144 8.58 -1.43 -11.13
N ARG A 145 8.26 -2.62 -10.62
CA ARG A 145 7.65 -3.69 -11.43
C ARG A 145 6.30 -3.28 -11.99
N VAL A 146 5.43 -2.69 -11.16
CA VAL A 146 4.12 -2.21 -11.62
C VAL A 146 4.26 -1.18 -12.75
N ALA A 147 5.23 -0.28 -12.64
CA ALA A 147 5.48 0.75 -13.65
C ALA A 147 6.14 0.20 -14.93
N LEU A 148 7.06 -0.76 -14.83
CA LEU A 148 7.86 -1.22 -15.97
C LEU A 148 7.28 -2.45 -16.67
N ASP A 149 6.81 -3.44 -15.92
CA ASP A 149 6.46 -4.76 -16.45
C ASP A 149 4.99 -4.84 -16.93
N PHE A 150 4.17 -3.86 -16.55
CA PHE A 150 2.75 -3.87 -16.84
C PHE A 150 2.30 -2.68 -17.69
N GLU A 151 1.42 -2.96 -18.63
CA GLU A 151 0.77 -2.00 -19.51
C GLU A 151 -0.59 -2.57 -19.93
N SER A 152 -1.61 -1.72 -20.03
CA SER A 152 -2.94 -2.18 -20.44
C SER A 152 -2.97 -2.47 -21.93
N ASN A 153 -3.54 -3.62 -22.31
CA ASN A 153 -3.66 -4.01 -23.72
C ASN A 153 -5.14 -4.14 -24.12
N THR A 154 -5.76 -3.01 -24.45
CA THR A 154 -7.15 -2.94 -24.93
C THR A 154 -7.24 -2.19 -26.26
N PRO A 155 -6.70 -2.74 -27.37
CA PRO A 155 -6.59 -2.01 -28.64
C PRO A 155 -7.93 -1.53 -29.20
N ASP A 156 -9.02 -2.24 -28.87
CA ASP A 156 -10.39 -1.88 -29.25
C ASP A 156 -10.95 -0.68 -28.46
N THR A 157 -10.29 -0.26 -27.37
CA THR A 157 -10.67 0.89 -26.54
C THR A 157 -9.47 1.79 -26.37
N LEU A 158 -9.22 2.65 -27.36
CA LEU A 158 -8.01 3.50 -27.43
C LEU A 158 -7.72 4.29 -26.15
N THR A 159 -8.75 4.79 -25.45
CA THR A 159 -8.58 5.53 -24.19
C THR A 159 -8.07 4.67 -23.05
N MET A 160 -8.27 3.35 -23.11
CA MET A 160 -7.86 2.36 -22.11
C MET A 160 -6.63 1.56 -22.56
N HIS A 161 -6.12 1.78 -23.78
CA HIS A 161 -4.95 1.10 -24.33
C HIS A 161 -3.65 1.80 -23.89
N GLN A 162 -2.58 1.03 -23.70
CA GLN A 162 -1.23 1.53 -23.36
C GLN A 162 -1.17 2.39 -22.09
N GLN A 163 -2.06 2.11 -21.13
CA GLN A 163 -2.08 2.81 -19.87
C GLN A 163 -1.15 2.14 -18.86
N LYS A 164 -0.58 2.96 -17.98
CA LYS A 164 0.35 2.59 -16.92
C LYS A 164 -0.32 2.68 -15.56
N GLN A 165 0.41 2.26 -14.54
CA GLN A 165 0.00 2.34 -13.14
C GLN A 165 1.25 2.51 -12.28
N VAL A 166 1.10 3.21 -11.16
CA VAL A 166 2.10 3.20 -10.08
C VAL A 166 1.38 3.16 -8.72
N PRO A 167 1.83 2.33 -7.77
CA PRO A 167 1.31 2.33 -6.40
C PRO A 167 1.63 3.65 -5.67
N CYS A 168 0.85 3.95 -4.62
CA CYS A 168 1.10 5.07 -3.72
C CYS A 168 1.42 4.56 -2.32
N ILE A 169 2.58 4.94 -1.80
CA ILE A 169 3.10 4.47 -0.52
C ILE A 169 3.13 5.64 0.45
N GLN A 170 2.43 5.51 1.58
CA GLN A 170 2.37 6.48 2.65
C GLN A 170 2.90 5.83 3.93
N SER A 171 4.06 6.28 4.37
CA SER A 171 4.74 5.74 5.55
C SER A 171 4.80 6.74 6.69
N MET A 172 4.41 6.27 7.87
CA MET A 172 4.67 6.89 9.17
C MET A 172 5.49 5.95 10.07
N LEU A 173 6.18 4.98 9.45
CA LEU A 173 7.13 4.13 10.17
C LEU A 173 8.29 4.97 10.69
N ILE A 174 8.66 4.74 11.95
CA ILE A 174 9.77 5.42 12.64
C ILE A 174 11.03 4.55 12.74
N ARG A 175 10.98 3.35 12.17
CA ARG A 175 12.07 2.34 12.15
C ARG A 175 12.03 1.60 10.81
N LEU A 176 13.18 1.09 10.39
CA LEU A 176 13.23 0.10 9.31
C LEU A 176 12.50 -1.16 9.78
N LEU A 177 11.68 -1.73 8.89
CA LEU A 177 10.93 -2.95 9.14
C LEU A 177 11.39 -4.03 8.18
N VAL A 178 12.03 -5.07 8.72
CA VAL A 178 12.42 -6.29 8.01
C VAL A 178 11.65 -7.44 8.63
N PHE A 179 11.08 -8.35 7.83
CA PHE A 179 10.42 -9.55 8.36
C PHE A 179 11.49 -10.57 8.77
N GLY A 180 11.47 -11.00 10.04
CA GLY A 180 12.43 -11.95 10.62
C GLY A 180 11.79 -13.25 11.05
#